data_AF-A0A2T7A8X5-F1
#
_entry.id   AF-A0A2T7A8X5-F1
#
_cell.length_a   1.000
_cell.length_b   1.000
_cell.length_c   1.000
_cell.angle_alpha   90.00
_cell.angle_beta   90.00
_cell.angle_gamma   90.00
#
_symmetry.space_group_name_H-M   'P 1'
#
loop_
_entity.id
_entity.type
_entity.pdbx_description
1 polymer ?
#
loop_
_entity_poly.entity_id
_entity_poly.type
_entity_poly.pdbx_seq_one_letter_code
_entity_poly.pdbx_strand_id
1 'polypeptide(L)'
;MRFSKSPIRFATSVHTDTFRHPTDRVRTTFDCCRKQTTNHVQQRGEPLISMHEHNARVFWGKQDIIRYREQHAELSQHFKDQLKFLQEPQEALINDLFEQKEQDRKRIQQGIIRNCELLYAALKERTEKMIVLGNCGLRGALDPTNCGVQEGLDKLAQRSEFTEVLHKEVQARKLVVEDVMACLNHVYDKVCKRTKDMEDAMVVVRVARYTDNERAALVVFLKLQDNWLYPLDWIEDMST
;
A
#
# COMPACT_ATOMS: atom_id res chain seq x y z
N MET A 1 24.48 -0.53 -33.83
CA MET A 1 23.67 -1.60 -33.22
C MET A 1 22.42 -0.98 -32.62
N ARG A 2 21.23 -1.35 -33.12
CA ARG A 2 19.93 -0.84 -32.65
C ARG A 2 19.28 -1.91 -31.78
N PHE A 3 18.86 -1.56 -30.56
CA PHE A 3 18.00 -2.41 -29.74
C PHE A 3 16.62 -1.75 -29.65
N SER A 4 15.64 -2.34 -30.34
CA SER A 4 14.24 -2.10 -30.07
C SER A 4 13.84 -2.87 -28.82
N LYS A 5 13.30 -2.18 -27.82
CA LYS A 5 12.64 -2.81 -26.67
C LYS A 5 11.14 -2.62 -26.84
N SER A 6 10.43 -3.70 -27.07
CA SER A 6 8.97 -3.73 -27.11
C SER A 6 8.39 -3.60 -25.70
N PRO A 7 7.23 -2.94 -25.50
CA PRO A 7 6.56 -2.90 -24.20
C PRO A 7 5.83 -4.22 -23.93
N ILE A 8 6.19 -4.89 -22.84
CA ILE A 8 5.43 -6.03 -22.30
C ILE A 8 4.19 -5.47 -21.61
N ARG A 9 3.01 -5.75 -22.16
CA ARG A 9 1.72 -5.49 -21.50
C ARG A 9 1.40 -6.68 -20.59
N PHE A 10 1.37 -6.46 -19.29
CA PHE A 10 0.78 -7.41 -18.34
C PHE A 10 -0.72 -7.16 -18.28
N ALA A 11 -1.51 -8.07 -18.87
CA ALA A 11 -2.95 -8.12 -18.65
C ALA A 11 -3.20 -9.06 -17.46
N THR A 12 -3.45 -8.50 -16.28
CA THR A 12 -3.94 -9.26 -15.12
C THR A 12 -5.45 -9.39 -15.24
N SER A 13 -5.89 -10.56 -15.71
CA SER A 13 -7.27 -11.03 -15.59
C SER A 13 -7.53 -11.36 -14.11
N VAL A 14 -8.39 -10.58 -13.46
CA VAL A 14 -8.90 -10.87 -12.11
C VAL A 14 -10.03 -11.90 -12.27
N HIS A 15 -9.75 -13.16 -11.95
CA HIS A 15 -10.80 -14.17 -11.75
C HIS A 15 -11.42 -13.95 -10.37
N THR A 16 -12.64 -13.42 -10.36
CA THR A 16 -13.52 -13.50 -9.19
C THR A 16 -14.09 -14.90 -9.13
N ASP A 17 -13.39 -15.80 -8.44
CA ASP A 17 -13.93 -17.11 -8.13
C ASP A 17 -15.16 -16.95 -7.25
N THR A 18 -16.27 -17.43 -7.77
CA THR A 18 -17.57 -17.44 -7.11
C THR A 18 -17.51 -18.47 -6.00
N PHE A 19 -17.46 -18.00 -4.74
CA PHE A 19 -17.56 -18.84 -3.56
C PHE A 19 -18.86 -19.65 -3.61
N ARG A 20 -18.73 -20.95 -3.93
CA ARG A 20 -19.80 -21.91 -3.67
C ARG A 20 -19.80 -22.21 -2.19
N HIS A 21 -20.86 -21.81 -1.50
CA HIS A 21 -21.15 -22.28 -0.15
C HIS A 21 -21.25 -23.80 -0.14
N PRO A 22 -20.48 -24.51 0.70
CA PRO A 22 -20.75 -25.90 0.98
C PRO A 22 -21.95 -25.93 1.91
N THR A 23 -23.13 -26.20 1.35
CA THR A 23 -24.28 -26.63 2.12
C THR A 23 -24.01 -28.07 2.55
N ASP A 24 -23.14 -28.23 3.56
CA ASP A 24 -22.90 -29.52 4.18
C ASP A 24 -24.16 -29.91 4.94
N ARG A 25 -24.90 -30.77 4.24
CA ARG A 25 -26.04 -31.52 4.72
C ARG A 25 -25.52 -32.44 5.82
N VAL A 26 -25.52 -31.96 7.06
CA VAL A 26 -25.36 -32.78 8.25
C VAL A 26 -26.51 -33.79 8.26
N ARG A 27 -26.29 -34.94 7.62
CA ARG A 27 -27.08 -36.15 7.84
C ARG A 27 -26.68 -36.68 9.20
N THR A 28 -27.43 -36.31 10.23
CA THR A 28 -27.51 -37.07 11.46
C THR A 28 -28.03 -38.47 11.13
N THR A 29 -27.13 -39.42 10.92
CA THR A 29 -27.47 -40.84 10.95
C THR A 29 -27.61 -41.28 12.40
N PHE A 30 -28.71 -40.87 13.03
CA PHE A 30 -29.26 -41.54 14.21
C PHE A 30 -30.59 -42.15 13.82
N ASP A 31 -30.52 -43.17 12.97
CA ASP A 31 -31.71 -43.94 12.61
C ASP A 31 -31.33 -45.42 12.35
N CYS A 32 -30.94 -46.10 13.43
CA CYS A 32 -30.80 -47.55 13.47
C CYS A 32 -31.00 -47.99 14.93
N CYS A 33 -32.26 -48.18 15.34
CA CYS A 33 -32.75 -49.24 16.24
C CYS A 33 -34.09 -48.87 16.91
N ARG A 34 -35.13 -48.60 16.11
CA ARG A 34 -36.51 -48.73 16.57
C ARG A 34 -37.26 -49.72 15.69
N LYS A 35 -36.78 -50.97 15.67
CA LYS A 35 -37.60 -52.08 15.18
C LYS A 35 -38.76 -52.27 16.15
N GLN A 36 -39.94 -52.07 15.61
CA GLN A 36 -41.22 -52.46 16.18
C GLN A 36 -41.15 -53.94 16.59
N THR A 37 -41.46 -54.21 17.85
CA THR A 37 -42.05 -55.49 18.24
C THR A 37 -43.47 -55.19 18.72
N THR A 38 -44.41 -55.30 17.79
CA THR A 38 -45.82 -55.52 18.09
C THR A 38 -45.93 -56.87 18.79
N ASN A 39 -45.98 -56.84 20.12
CA ASN A 39 -46.34 -58.03 20.89
C ASN A 39 -47.85 -58.21 20.77
N HIS A 40 -48.23 -59.14 19.89
CA HIS A 40 -49.51 -59.81 19.95
C HIS A 40 -49.64 -60.47 21.33
N VAL A 41 -50.62 -60.01 22.13
CA VAL A 41 -51.09 -60.70 23.32
C VAL A 41 -51.78 -61.97 22.86
N GLN A 42 -51.09 -63.10 23.01
CA GLN A 42 -51.71 -64.42 23.03
C GLN A 42 -51.45 -64.99 24.43
N GLN A 43 -52.44 -64.86 25.30
CA GLN A 43 -52.46 -65.51 26.60
C GLN A 43 -52.46 -67.03 26.39
N ARG A 44 -51.34 -67.70 26.73
CA ARG A 44 -51.34 -69.13 27.01
C ARG A 44 -50.19 -69.49 27.94
N GLY A 45 -50.57 -69.94 29.13
CA GLY A 45 -49.80 -70.79 30.04
C GLY A 45 -48.49 -70.22 30.54
N GLU A 46 -48.47 -69.76 31.80
CA GLU A 46 -47.22 -69.51 32.53
C GLU A 46 -46.32 -70.75 32.51
N PRO A 47 -45.10 -70.67 31.95
CA PRO A 47 -44.01 -71.50 32.42
C PRO A 47 -43.41 -70.78 33.62
N LEU A 48 -43.34 -71.48 34.77
CA LEU A 48 -42.47 -71.08 35.87
C LEU A 48 -41.04 -70.92 35.33
N ILE A 49 -40.65 -69.68 35.02
CA ILE A 49 -39.28 -69.34 34.69
C ILE A 49 -38.47 -69.58 35.95
N SER A 50 -37.66 -70.62 35.91
CA SER A 50 -36.74 -70.99 36.98
C SER A 50 -35.92 -69.76 37.38
N MET A 51 -35.95 -69.42 38.68
CA MET A 51 -35.17 -68.32 39.25
C MET A 51 -33.68 -68.34 38.87
N HIS A 52 -33.14 -69.49 38.44
CA HIS A 52 -31.77 -69.60 37.98
C HIS A 52 -31.51 -68.92 36.63
N GLU A 53 -32.47 -68.86 35.72
CA GLU A 53 -32.29 -68.22 34.41
C GLU A 53 -32.37 -66.68 34.48
N HIS A 54 -33.17 -66.15 35.41
CA HIS A 54 -33.28 -64.70 35.59
C HIS A 54 -32.00 -64.09 36.20
N ASN A 55 -31.37 -64.81 37.14
CA ASN A 55 -30.11 -64.38 37.75
C ASN A 55 -28.93 -64.43 36.76
N ALA A 56 -28.88 -65.44 35.87
CA ALA A 56 -27.88 -65.50 34.81
C ALA A 56 -28.00 -64.30 33.86
N ARG A 57 -29.21 -63.96 33.39
CA ARG A 57 -29.44 -62.87 32.42
C ARG A 57 -29.08 -61.47 32.96
N VAL A 58 -29.34 -61.22 34.24
CA VAL A 58 -28.95 -59.96 34.92
C VAL A 58 -27.43 -59.88 35.13
N PHE A 59 -26.77 -61.02 35.36
CA PHE A 59 -25.32 -61.09 35.51
C PHE A 59 -24.58 -60.77 34.19
N TRP A 60 -25.03 -61.36 33.07
CA TRP A 60 -24.47 -61.08 31.73
C TRP A 60 -24.64 -59.61 31.32
N GLY A 61 -25.80 -59.01 31.59
CA GLY A 61 -26.04 -57.58 31.31
C GLY A 61 -25.13 -56.63 32.10
N LYS A 62 -24.74 -56.98 33.33
CA LYS A 62 -23.78 -56.17 34.11
C LYS A 62 -22.36 -56.25 33.54
N GLN A 63 -21.95 -57.42 33.07
CA GLN A 63 -20.62 -57.63 32.52
C GLN A 63 -20.45 -56.91 31.16
N ASP A 64 -21.51 -56.89 30.34
CA ASP A 64 -21.52 -56.13 29.08
C ASP A 64 -21.47 -54.61 29.31
N ILE A 65 -22.14 -54.10 30.36
CA ILE A 65 -22.05 -52.68 30.75
C ILE A 65 -20.63 -52.31 31.19
N ILE A 66 -19.95 -53.18 31.94
CA ILE A 66 -18.57 -52.95 32.35
C ILE A 66 -17.64 -52.93 31.13
N ARG A 67 -17.75 -53.91 30.25
CA ARG A 67 -16.95 -53.98 29.01
C ARG A 67 -17.16 -52.76 28.11
N TYR A 68 -18.41 -52.33 27.96
CA TYR A 68 -18.74 -51.12 27.20
C TYR A 68 -18.09 -49.87 27.81
N ARG A 69 -18.10 -49.73 29.14
CA ARG A 69 -17.45 -48.60 29.83
C ARG A 69 -15.94 -48.61 29.65
N GLU A 70 -15.31 -49.78 29.73
CA GLU A 70 -13.86 -49.94 29.52
C GLU A 70 -13.47 -49.55 28.10
N GLN A 71 -14.16 -50.09 27.09
CA GLN A 71 -13.92 -49.74 25.68
C GLN A 71 -14.13 -48.24 25.41
N HIS A 72 -15.14 -47.64 26.02
CA HIS A 72 -15.39 -46.21 25.87
C HIS A 72 -14.33 -45.36 26.58
N ALA A 73 -13.80 -45.82 27.72
CA ALA A 73 -12.71 -45.14 28.42
C ALA A 73 -11.41 -45.18 27.61
N GLU A 74 -11.07 -46.35 27.04
CA GLU A 74 -9.91 -46.53 26.16
C GLU A 74 -10.00 -45.62 24.92
N LEU A 75 -11.15 -45.62 24.25
CA LEU A 75 -11.38 -44.77 23.08
C LEU A 75 -11.30 -43.28 23.43
N SER A 76 -11.88 -42.88 24.56
CA SER A 76 -11.80 -41.50 25.04
C SER A 76 -10.36 -41.08 25.36
N GLN A 77 -9.57 -41.98 25.97
CA GLN A 77 -8.18 -41.71 26.27
C GLN A 77 -7.35 -41.57 24.98
N HIS A 78 -7.56 -42.48 24.02
CA HIS A 78 -6.91 -42.40 22.71
C HIS A 78 -7.21 -41.07 22.00
N PHE A 79 -8.45 -40.58 22.02
CA PHE A 79 -8.77 -39.27 21.45
C PHE A 79 -8.10 -38.11 22.19
N LYS A 80 -8.01 -38.17 23.52
CA LYS A 80 -7.27 -37.15 24.30
C LYS A 80 -5.79 -37.13 23.94
N ASP A 81 -5.18 -38.30 23.81
CA ASP A 81 -3.77 -38.41 23.46
C ASP A 81 -3.51 -37.91 22.04
N GLN A 82 -4.42 -38.21 21.09
CA GLN A 82 -4.37 -37.65 19.74
C GLN A 82 -4.52 -36.12 19.71
N LEU A 83 -5.44 -35.56 20.51
CA LEU A 83 -5.60 -34.11 20.60
C LEU A 83 -4.35 -33.44 21.17
N LYS A 84 -3.75 -34.03 22.20
CA LYS A 84 -2.50 -33.53 22.78
C LYS A 84 -1.35 -33.59 21.78
N PHE A 85 -1.25 -34.68 21.02
CA PHE A 85 -0.26 -34.86 19.96
C PHE A 85 -0.39 -33.80 18.86
N LEU A 86 -1.60 -33.31 18.56
CA LEU A 86 -1.83 -32.27 17.56
C LEU A 86 -1.66 -30.85 18.12
N GLN A 87 -1.91 -30.65 19.40
CA GLN A 87 -1.85 -29.34 20.04
C GLN A 87 -0.41 -28.81 20.13
N GLU A 88 0.56 -29.66 20.50
CA GLU A 88 1.96 -29.24 20.64
C GLU A 88 2.57 -28.74 19.31
N PRO A 89 2.43 -29.44 18.17
CA PRO A 89 2.88 -28.93 16.87
C PRO A 89 2.15 -27.66 16.43
N GLN A 90 0.86 -27.54 16.75
CA GLN A 90 0.08 -26.37 16.38
C GLN A 90 0.55 -25.12 17.14
N GLU A 91 0.83 -25.24 18.43
CA GLU A 91 1.37 -24.14 19.24
C GLU A 91 2.77 -23.74 18.77
N ALA A 92 3.63 -24.71 18.44
CA ALA A 92 4.95 -24.44 17.88
C ALA A 92 4.85 -23.66 16.55
N LEU A 93 3.97 -24.09 15.64
CA LEU A 93 3.77 -23.42 14.36
C LEU A 93 3.25 -21.99 14.53
N ILE A 94 2.33 -21.77 15.47
CA ILE A 94 1.78 -20.42 15.76
C ILE A 94 2.89 -19.51 16.28
N ASN A 95 3.73 -20.01 17.18
CA ASN A 95 4.85 -19.24 17.74
C ASN A 95 5.88 -18.90 16.66
N ASP A 96 6.27 -19.86 15.81
CA ASP A 96 7.19 -19.64 14.70
C ASP A 96 6.67 -18.57 13.73
N LEU A 97 5.39 -18.63 13.36
CA LEU A 97 4.74 -17.63 12.50
C LEU A 97 4.74 -16.24 13.15
N PHE A 98 4.53 -16.17 14.47
CA PHE A 98 4.55 -14.91 15.20
C PHE A 98 5.96 -14.31 15.22
N GLU A 99 6.98 -15.12 15.52
CA GLU A 99 8.38 -14.68 15.49
C GLU A 99 8.81 -14.22 14.10
N GLN A 100 8.44 -14.96 13.05
CA GLN A 100 8.74 -14.58 11.67
C GLN A 100 8.11 -13.23 11.31
N LYS A 101 6.83 -13.02 11.68
CA LYS A 101 6.13 -11.76 11.44
C LYS A 101 6.82 -10.58 12.13
N GLU A 102 7.29 -10.77 13.36
CA GLU A 102 8.03 -9.74 14.09
C GLU A 102 9.40 -9.45 13.48
N GLN A 103 10.10 -10.48 12.98
CA GLN A 103 11.36 -10.29 12.26
C GLN A 103 11.16 -9.51 10.96
N ASP A 104 10.14 -9.85 10.17
CA ASP A 104 9.84 -9.16 8.92
C ASP A 104 9.43 -7.70 9.15
N ARG A 105 8.64 -7.44 10.20
CA ARG A 105 8.29 -6.07 10.62
C ARG A 105 9.55 -5.24 10.92
N LYS A 106 10.51 -5.80 11.65
CA LYS A 106 11.79 -5.14 11.96
C LYS A 106 12.61 -4.88 10.69
N ARG A 107 12.67 -5.84 9.75
CA ARG A 107 13.37 -5.67 8.47
C ARG A 107 12.77 -4.56 7.63
N ILE A 108 11.44 -4.49 7.53
CA ILE A 108 10.73 -3.43 6.79
C ILE A 108 11.04 -2.06 7.41
N GLN A 109 10.94 -1.92 8.73
CA GLN A 109 11.25 -0.67 9.41
C GLN A 109 12.69 -0.21 9.18
N GLN A 110 13.65 -1.13 9.27
CA GLN A 110 15.06 -0.83 8.95
C GLN A 110 15.24 -0.41 7.49
N GLY A 111 14.55 -1.07 6.55
CA GLY A 111 14.56 -0.68 5.14
C GLY A 111 14.01 0.74 4.91
N ILE A 112 12.92 1.10 5.59
CA ILE A 112 12.35 2.46 5.54
C ILE A 112 13.36 3.49 6.04
N ILE A 113 13.99 3.25 7.20
CA ILE A 113 14.99 4.16 7.77
C ILE A 113 16.16 4.37 6.81
N ARG A 114 16.73 3.28 6.27
CA ARG A 114 17.84 3.36 5.31
C ARG A 114 17.44 4.11 4.04
N ASN A 115 16.24 3.88 3.52
CA ASN A 115 15.75 4.62 2.36
C ASN A 115 15.59 6.11 2.65
N CYS A 116 15.10 6.47 3.84
CA CYS A 116 15.02 7.87 4.27
C CYS A 116 16.42 8.52 4.37
N GLU A 117 17.39 7.82 4.95
CA GLU A 117 18.78 8.31 5.04
C GLU A 117 19.42 8.50 3.65
N LEU A 118 19.23 7.55 2.74
CA LEU A 118 19.73 7.65 1.37
C LEU A 118 19.07 8.79 0.59
N LEU A 119 17.75 8.96 0.73
CA LEU A 119 17.03 10.08 0.12
C LEU A 119 17.55 11.42 0.64
N TYR A 120 17.74 11.53 1.96
CA TYR A 120 18.28 12.74 2.57
C TYR A 120 19.71 13.03 2.08
N ALA A 121 20.58 12.01 2.04
CA ALA A 121 21.95 12.15 1.54
C ALA A 121 21.98 12.56 0.05
N ALA A 122 21.15 11.95 -0.80
CA ALA A 122 21.06 12.29 -2.21
C ALA A 122 20.51 13.72 -2.43
N LEU A 123 19.51 14.14 -1.66
CA LEU A 123 19.00 15.51 -1.69
C LEU A 123 20.07 16.51 -1.26
N LYS A 124 20.79 16.21 -0.17
CA LYS A 124 21.89 17.05 0.30
C LYS A 124 23.00 17.18 -0.74
N GLU A 125 23.45 16.06 -1.32
CA GLU A 125 24.45 16.06 -2.39
C GLU A 125 23.99 16.85 -3.62
N ARG A 126 22.72 16.70 -4.02
CA ARG A 126 22.14 17.49 -5.12
C ARG A 126 22.16 18.98 -4.82
N THR A 127 21.77 19.37 -3.61
CA THR A 127 21.78 20.78 -3.19
C THR A 127 23.21 21.33 -3.13
N GLU A 128 24.17 20.59 -2.57
CA GLU A 128 25.58 20.98 -2.54
C GLU A 128 26.17 21.12 -3.95
N LYS A 129 25.86 20.19 -4.87
CA LYS A 129 26.25 20.30 -6.28
C LYS A 129 25.61 21.51 -6.95
N MET A 130 24.34 21.80 -6.67
CA MET A 130 23.65 22.98 -7.18
C MET A 130 24.32 24.27 -6.70
N ILE A 131 24.79 24.29 -5.44
CA ILE A 131 25.58 25.38 -4.86
C ILE A 131 26.92 25.54 -5.54
N VAL A 132 27.70 24.47 -5.64
CA VAL A 132 29.05 24.50 -6.25
C VAL A 132 29.01 24.88 -7.73
N LEU A 133 27.96 24.48 -8.46
CA LEU A 133 27.80 24.82 -9.88
C LEU A 133 27.31 26.26 -10.13
N GLY A 134 27.10 27.08 -9.09
CA GLY A 134 26.58 28.44 -9.24
C GLY A 134 25.16 28.48 -9.83
N ASN A 135 24.43 27.37 -9.73
CA ASN A 135 23.06 27.23 -10.25
C ASN A 135 22.00 27.66 -9.21
N CYS A 136 22.41 28.33 -8.12
CA CYS A 136 21.53 28.81 -7.04
C CYS A 136 20.56 29.93 -7.43
N GLY A 137 20.70 30.49 -8.64
CA GLY A 137 19.79 31.52 -9.11
C GLY A 137 18.51 30.95 -9.74
N LEU A 138 17.82 31.83 -10.46
CA LEU A 138 16.62 31.54 -11.26
C LEU A 138 16.76 30.29 -12.16
N ARG A 139 17.99 29.92 -12.55
CA ARG A 139 18.29 28.69 -13.30
C ARG A 139 17.94 27.40 -12.56
N GLY A 140 18.18 27.33 -11.25
CA GLY A 140 17.79 26.18 -10.41
C GLY A 140 16.28 26.16 -10.11
N ALA A 141 15.66 27.34 -9.99
CA ALA A 141 14.21 27.50 -9.84
C ALA A 141 13.43 26.96 -11.04
N LEU A 142 14.00 27.16 -12.23
CA LEU A 142 13.39 26.88 -13.53
C LEU A 142 13.72 25.48 -14.08
N ASP A 143 14.48 24.64 -13.37
CA ASP A 143 14.86 23.28 -13.79
C ASP A 143 14.18 22.19 -12.93
N PRO A 144 12.89 21.87 -13.16
CA PRO A 144 12.09 21.06 -12.25
C PRO A 144 12.20 19.56 -12.57
N THR A 145 12.83 19.17 -13.68
CA THR A 145 12.78 17.80 -14.21
C THR A 145 14.04 17.48 -14.99
N ASN A 146 14.55 16.24 -14.91
CA ASN A 146 15.70 15.70 -15.67
C ASN A 146 15.58 15.75 -17.22
N CYS A 147 14.61 16.49 -17.76
CA CYS A 147 14.44 16.85 -19.16
C CYS A 147 15.13 18.21 -19.39
N GLY A 148 15.43 18.58 -20.64
CA GLY A 148 16.04 19.89 -20.91
C GLY A 148 15.22 21.04 -20.29
N VAL A 149 15.88 22.06 -19.74
CA VAL A 149 15.22 23.06 -18.88
C VAL A 149 14.03 23.76 -19.54
N GLN A 150 14.10 24.03 -20.84
CA GLN A 150 12.97 24.59 -21.61
C GLN A 150 11.76 23.64 -21.65
N GLU A 151 11.98 22.32 -21.81
CA GLU A 151 10.90 21.33 -21.80
C GLU A 151 10.22 21.28 -20.42
N GLY A 152 10.98 21.49 -19.34
CA GLY A 152 10.46 21.63 -17.99
C GLY A 152 9.56 22.87 -17.84
N LEU A 153 10.00 24.01 -18.40
CA LEU A 153 9.23 25.25 -18.40
C LEU A 153 7.96 25.16 -19.23
N ASP A 154 8.03 24.54 -20.40
CA ASP A 154 6.86 24.33 -21.26
C ASP A 154 5.82 23.44 -20.56
N LYS A 155 6.27 22.41 -19.83
CA LYS A 155 5.38 21.56 -19.00
C LYS A 155 4.80 22.30 -17.81
N LEU A 156 5.57 23.18 -17.16
CA LEU A 156 5.05 24.03 -16.08
C LEU A 156 4.00 25.00 -16.62
N ALA A 157 4.23 25.58 -17.79
CA ALA A 157 3.30 26.53 -18.42
C ALA A 157 1.95 25.91 -18.80
N GLN A 158 1.90 24.59 -18.98
CA GLN A 158 0.66 23.83 -19.24
C GLN A 158 -0.17 23.56 -17.98
N ARG A 159 0.35 23.84 -16.78
CA ARG A 159 -0.37 23.59 -15.53
C ARG A 159 -1.48 24.62 -15.29
N SER A 160 -2.55 24.20 -14.64
CA SER A 160 -3.65 25.09 -14.28
C SER A 160 -3.20 26.18 -13.30
N GLU A 161 -2.35 25.83 -12.34
CA GLU A 161 -1.83 26.77 -11.33
C GLU A 161 -1.01 27.89 -11.99
N PHE A 162 -0.20 27.54 -13.00
CA PHE A 162 0.55 28.52 -13.78
C PHE A 162 -0.41 29.46 -14.52
N THR A 163 -1.43 28.90 -15.16
CA THR A 163 -2.41 29.67 -15.93
C THR A 163 -3.16 30.66 -15.03
N GLU A 164 -3.53 30.27 -13.82
CA GLU A 164 -4.19 31.16 -12.85
C GLU A 164 -3.29 32.32 -12.40
N VAL A 165 -2.02 32.04 -12.09
CA VAL A 165 -1.04 33.08 -11.71
C VAL A 165 -0.79 34.02 -12.89
N LEU A 166 -0.64 33.47 -14.10
CA LEU A 166 -0.46 34.24 -15.33
C LEU A 166 -1.61 35.21 -15.58
N HIS A 167 -2.87 34.76 -15.49
CA HIS A 167 -4.02 35.63 -15.71
C HIS A 167 -4.09 36.77 -14.69
N LYS A 168 -3.84 36.47 -13.41
CA LYS A 168 -3.78 37.49 -12.35
C LYS A 168 -2.68 38.51 -12.62
N GLU A 169 -1.50 38.05 -13.03
CA GLU A 169 -0.35 38.92 -13.29
C GLU A 169 -0.58 39.81 -14.51
N VAL A 170 -1.07 39.23 -15.60
CA VAL A 170 -1.38 39.93 -16.84
C VAL A 170 -2.48 40.97 -16.62
N GLN A 171 -3.54 40.62 -15.89
CA GLN A 171 -4.60 41.55 -15.55
C GLN A 171 -4.09 42.72 -14.69
N ALA A 172 -3.26 42.44 -13.68
CA ALA A 172 -2.72 43.47 -12.80
C ALA A 172 -1.84 44.48 -13.55
N ARG A 173 -1.07 43.99 -14.53
CA ARG A 173 -0.15 44.80 -15.35
C ARG A 173 -0.75 45.35 -16.64
N LYS A 174 -2.00 44.99 -16.96
CA LYS A 174 -2.68 45.33 -18.23
C LYS A 174 -1.89 44.88 -19.46
N LEU A 175 -1.34 43.66 -19.41
CA LEU A 175 -0.58 43.05 -20.51
C LEU A 175 -1.48 42.13 -21.35
N VAL A 176 -0.87 41.48 -22.34
CA VAL A 176 -1.50 40.48 -23.21
C VAL A 176 -0.91 39.11 -22.89
N VAL A 177 -1.78 38.11 -22.67
CA VAL A 177 -1.36 36.76 -22.25
C VAL A 177 -0.43 36.13 -23.28
N GLU A 178 -0.75 36.26 -24.55
CA GLU A 178 0.00 35.70 -25.67
C GLU A 178 1.43 36.24 -25.74
N ASP A 179 1.60 37.54 -25.47
CA ASP A 179 2.92 38.18 -25.49
C ASP A 179 3.79 37.72 -24.31
N VAL A 180 3.20 37.55 -23.13
CA VAL A 180 3.89 37.02 -21.95
C VAL A 180 4.27 35.55 -22.16
N MET A 181 3.37 34.75 -22.76
CA MET A 181 3.64 33.36 -23.11
C MET A 181 4.77 33.23 -24.15
N ALA A 182 4.79 34.10 -25.15
CA ALA A 182 5.87 34.13 -26.14
C ALA A 182 7.24 34.44 -25.51
N CYS A 183 7.26 35.21 -24.42
CA CYS A 183 8.47 35.47 -23.64
C CYS A 183 9.07 34.23 -22.97
N LEU A 184 8.26 33.22 -22.62
CA LEU A 184 8.72 32.01 -21.95
C LEU A 184 9.77 31.24 -22.75
N ASN A 185 9.67 31.28 -24.08
CA ASN A 185 10.58 30.56 -24.98
C ASN A 185 12.02 31.09 -24.97
N HIS A 186 12.26 32.31 -24.49
CA HIS A 186 13.59 32.94 -24.55
C HIS A 186 14.02 33.59 -23.23
N VAL A 187 13.10 33.74 -22.26
CA VAL A 187 13.41 34.25 -20.92
C VAL A 187 14.49 33.38 -20.25
N TYR A 188 14.42 32.06 -20.37
CA TYR A 188 15.41 31.16 -19.78
C TYR A 188 16.83 31.42 -20.31
N ASP A 189 16.98 31.48 -21.63
CA ASP A 189 18.24 31.78 -22.28
C ASP A 189 18.78 33.15 -21.87
N LYS A 190 17.89 34.14 -21.76
CA LYS A 190 18.25 35.52 -21.38
C LYS A 190 18.74 35.60 -19.93
N VAL A 191 18.11 34.85 -19.03
CA VAL A 191 18.52 34.72 -17.63
C VAL A 191 19.86 34.00 -17.54
N CYS A 192 20.01 32.84 -18.21
CA CYS A 192 21.23 32.03 -18.16
C CYS A 192 22.47 32.76 -18.69
N LYS A 193 22.32 33.63 -19.70
CA LYS A 193 23.43 34.44 -20.22
C LYS A 193 23.92 35.49 -19.20
N ARG A 194 23.10 35.85 -18.21
CA ARG A 194 23.34 36.96 -17.27
C ARG A 194 23.67 36.51 -15.85
N THR A 195 23.53 35.23 -15.53
CA THR A 195 23.84 34.69 -14.20
C THR A 195 25.34 34.52 -13.93
N LYS A 196 26.23 34.81 -14.90
CA LYS A 196 27.68 34.84 -14.65
C LYS A 196 28.10 35.92 -13.65
N ASP A 197 27.25 36.93 -13.44
CA ASP A 197 27.56 38.10 -12.60
C ASP A 197 26.73 38.14 -11.29
N MET A 198 26.03 37.07 -10.92
CA MET A 198 25.19 37.02 -9.72
C MET A 198 25.90 36.30 -8.57
N GLU A 199 26.53 37.07 -7.69
CA GLU A 199 27.01 36.63 -6.37
C GLU A 199 25.93 36.67 -5.27
N ASP A 200 24.78 37.31 -5.56
CA ASP A 200 23.71 37.50 -4.57
C ASP A 200 22.86 36.23 -4.39
N ALA A 201 22.63 35.87 -3.12
CA ALA A 201 21.79 34.75 -2.72
C ALA A 201 20.29 34.97 -3.01
N MET A 202 19.87 36.22 -3.27
CA MET A 202 18.48 36.62 -3.54
C MET A 202 18.27 36.88 -5.03
N VAL A 203 17.18 36.35 -5.59
CA VAL A 203 16.80 36.59 -6.99
C VAL A 203 16.24 38.01 -7.14
N VAL A 204 16.87 38.85 -7.96
CA VAL A 204 16.39 40.21 -8.24
C VAL A 204 15.94 40.36 -9.69
N VAL A 205 14.64 40.59 -9.91
CA VAL A 205 14.06 40.89 -11.22
C VAL A 205 14.06 42.40 -11.43
N ARG A 206 15.06 42.93 -12.15
CA ARG A 206 15.28 44.38 -12.33
C ARG A 206 14.60 44.92 -13.60
N VAL A 207 13.94 46.07 -13.50
CA VAL A 207 13.32 46.79 -14.64
C VAL A 207 14.33 47.08 -15.75
N ALA A 208 15.54 47.55 -15.39
CA ALA A 208 16.58 47.89 -16.36
C ALA A 208 17.03 46.70 -17.23
N ARG A 209 16.71 45.46 -16.86
CA ARG A 209 17.20 44.25 -17.52
C ARG A 209 16.15 43.55 -18.39
N TYR A 210 14.86 43.75 -18.11
CA TYR A 210 13.78 42.95 -18.68
C TYR A 210 12.61 43.84 -19.11
N THR A 211 11.99 43.51 -20.24
CA THR A 211 10.75 44.18 -20.66
C THR A 211 9.61 43.84 -19.71
N ASP A 212 8.51 44.59 -19.73
CA ASP A 212 7.37 44.32 -18.86
C ASP A 212 6.79 42.90 -19.07
N ASN A 213 6.75 42.42 -20.32
CA ASN A 213 6.31 41.06 -20.65
C ASN A 213 7.28 39.99 -20.13
N GLU A 214 8.59 40.20 -20.29
CA GLU A 214 9.60 39.28 -19.75
C GLU A 214 9.57 39.26 -18.21
N ARG A 215 9.37 40.42 -17.57
CA ARG A 215 9.22 40.52 -16.11
C ARG A 215 7.98 39.80 -15.64
N ALA A 216 6.85 40.00 -16.30
CA ALA A 216 5.62 39.29 -15.98
C ALA A 216 5.83 37.77 -16.07
N ALA A 217 6.47 37.29 -17.14
CA ALA A 217 6.80 35.87 -17.30
C ALA A 217 7.67 35.34 -16.13
N LEU A 218 8.72 36.09 -15.75
CA LEU A 218 9.58 35.74 -14.63
C LEU A 218 8.85 35.73 -13.29
N VAL A 219 8.05 36.76 -13.02
CA VAL A 219 7.28 36.91 -11.79
C VAL A 219 6.23 35.81 -11.66
N VAL A 220 5.61 35.37 -12.76
CA VAL A 220 4.67 34.24 -12.75
C VAL A 220 5.36 32.97 -12.28
N PHE A 221 6.56 32.65 -12.78
CA PHE A 221 7.30 31.48 -12.32
C PHE A 221 7.70 31.58 -10.85
N LEU A 222 8.16 32.75 -10.41
CA LEU A 222 8.58 32.97 -9.02
C LEU A 222 7.39 32.87 -8.05
N LYS A 223 6.25 33.48 -8.39
CA LYS A 223 5.00 33.32 -7.62
C LYS A 223 4.47 31.90 -7.60
N LEU A 224 4.65 31.14 -8.68
CA LEU A 224 4.32 29.72 -8.70
C LEU A 224 5.22 28.94 -7.74
N GLN A 225 6.50 29.30 -7.70
CA GLN A 225 7.51 28.68 -6.84
C GLN A 225 7.36 29.03 -5.36
N ASP A 226 6.74 30.17 -5.02
CA ASP A 226 6.41 30.53 -3.62
C ASP A 226 5.55 29.47 -2.92
N ASN A 227 4.84 28.63 -3.68
CA ASN A 227 4.03 27.53 -3.15
C ASN A 227 4.79 26.21 -2.99
N TRP A 228 6.09 26.16 -3.27
CA TRP A 228 6.90 24.94 -3.17
C TRP A 228 7.49 24.77 -1.76
N LEU A 229 7.98 23.56 -1.45
CA LEU A 229 8.50 23.23 -0.12
C LEU A 229 9.72 24.09 0.29
N TYR A 230 10.48 24.58 -0.69
CA TYR A 230 11.64 25.45 -0.52
C TYR A 230 11.59 26.58 -1.55
N PRO A 231 10.82 27.65 -1.29
CA PRO A 231 10.75 28.81 -2.18
C PRO A 231 12.11 29.55 -2.17
N LEU A 232 12.42 30.26 -3.25
CA LEU A 232 13.61 31.11 -3.31
C LEU A 232 13.19 32.51 -2.85
N ASP A 233 14.07 33.17 -2.12
CA ASP A 233 13.88 34.59 -1.84
C ASP A 233 14.06 35.39 -3.14
N TRP A 234 13.04 36.18 -3.49
CA TRP A 234 13.07 37.01 -4.68
C TRP A 234 12.39 38.37 -4.44
N ILE A 235 12.83 39.36 -5.21
CA ILE A 235 12.21 40.68 -5.25
C ILE A 235 12.17 41.22 -6.67
N GLU A 236 11.11 41.94 -6.98
CA GLU A 236 11.04 42.77 -8.17
C GLU A 236 11.54 44.18 -7.86
N ASP A 237 12.68 44.53 -8.45
CA ASP A 237 13.34 45.82 -8.24
C ASP A 237 12.88 46.80 -9.32
N MET A 238 12.09 47.78 -8.88
CA MET A 238 11.49 48.83 -9.69
C MET A 238 12.38 50.08 -9.83
N SER A 239 13.60 50.08 -9.27
CA SER A 239 14.52 51.19 -9.43
C SER A 239 15.04 51.26 -10.88
N THR A 240 14.91 52.45 -11.48
CA THR A 240 15.40 52.81 -12.82
C THR A 240 16.79 53.40 -12.77
#